data_AF-A0A925XUY5-F1
#
_entry.id   AF-A0A925XUY5-F1
#
_cell.length_a   1.000
_cell.length_b   1.000
_cell.length_c   1.000
_cell.angle_alpha   90.00
_cell.angle_beta   90.00
_cell.angle_gamma   90.00
#
_symmetry.space_group_name_H-M   'P 1'
#
loop_
_entity.id
_entity.type
_entity.pdbx_description
1 polymer ?
#
loop_
_entity_poly.entity_id
_entity_poly.type
_entity_poly.pdbx_seq_one_letter_code
_entity_poly.pdbx_strand_id
1 'polypeptide(L)'
;MAFSRRRFIVGAGMLGGIAVAPLQALYTRAAFGQTTKGAGYGPLLPDPDGRLDLPAGFRYTVFSVAGDLMSDGNPVPAAHDGTAAFAGPGGTTILVRNHEIGPVGLTRVVAPRSKLYDPLARGGTTTLVVSAGRRLIKDYASLAGTVYNCGGGATPWGSWISCEEDTSTPDTSPLVSVPHGYNFEVPISATAPVDPV
;
A
#
# COMPACT_ATOMS: atom_id res chain seq x y z
N MET A 1 26.77 48.67 -17.43
CA MET A 1 26.32 47.66 -18.43
C MET A 1 25.56 46.57 -17.69
N ALA A 2 24.26 46.46 -17.89
CA ALA A 2 23.44 45.45 -17.21
C ALA A 2 23.46 44.13 -17.99
N PHE A 3 24.00 43.06 -17.38
CA PHE A 3 23.91 41.71 -17.93
C PHE A 3 22.48 41.18 -17.73
N SER A 4 21.77 40.93 -18.82
CA SER A 4 20.44 40.29 -18.78
C SER A 4 20.59 38.78 -18.64
N ARG A 5 19.88 38.19 -17.66
CA ARG A 5 19.78 36.73 -17.42
C ARG A 5 19.45 35.93 -18.68
N ARG A 6 18.71 36.51 -19.64
CA ARG A 6 18.37 35.87 -20.92
C ARG A 6 19.57 35.70 -21.86
N ARG A 7 20.57 36.58 -21.80
CA ARG A 7 21.78 36.48 -22.66
C ARG A 7 22.83 35.51 -22.11
N PHE A 8 22.83 35.25 -20.79
CA PHE A 8 23.73 34.27 -20.18
C PHE A 8 23.36 32.82 -20.56
N ILE A 9 22.07 32.49 -20.58
CA ILE A 9 21.59 31.14 -20.94
C ILE A 9 21.82 30.83 -22.43
N VAL A 10 21.68 31.83 -23.30
CA VAL A 10 21.93 31.66 -24.75
C VAL A 10 23.44 31.52 -25.04
N GLY A 11 24.30 32.21 -24.30
CA GLY A 11 25.77 32.13 -24.47
C GLY A 11 26.40 30.83 -23.99
N ALA A 12 25.83 30.16 -22.98
CA ALA A 12 26.33 28.89 -22.46
C ALA A 12 26.00 27.68 -23.36
N GLY A 13 25.06 27.82 -24.30
CA GLY A 13 24.61 26.72 -25.18
C GLY A 13 25.58 26.37 -26.31
N MET A 14 26.47 27.27 -26.73
CA MET A 14 27.32 27.06 -27.91
C MET A 14 28.67 26.37 -27.64
N LEU A 15 28.99 26.06 -26.38
CA LEU A 15 30.16 25.24 -26.01
C LEU A 15 29.78 23.90 -25.35
N GLY A 16 28.49 23.59 -25.24
CA GLY A 16 27.96 22.41 -24.53
C GLY A 16 27.29 21.35 -25.42
N GLY A 17 27.51 21.38 -26.73
CA GLY A 17 26.78 20.56 -27.72
C GLY A 17 26.88 19.04 -27.56
N ILE A 18 27.82 18.54 -26.75
CA ILE A 18 27.97 17.09 -26.48
C ILE A 18 27.28 16.69 -25.15
N ALA A 19 27.06 17.61 -24.22
CA ALA A 19 26.49 17.31 -22.90
C ALA A 19 24.96 17.35 -22.85
N VAL A 20 24.30 17.95 -23.85
CA VAL A 20 22.82 18.12 -23.89
C VAL A 20 22.13 17.03 -24.71
N ALA A 21 22.84 16.37 -25.64
CA ALA A 21 22.28 15.33 -26.50
C ALA A 21 21.73 14.10 -25.75
N PRO A 22 22.38 13.56 -24.69
CA PRO A 22 21.82 12.45 -23.91
C PRO A 22 20.55 12.84 -23.16
N LEU A 23 20.51 14.08 -22.66
CA LEU A 23 19.35 14.62 -21.94
C LEU A 23 18.18 14.89 -22.90
N GLN A 24 18.45 15.46 -24.08
CA GLN A 24 17.46 15.61 -25.15
C GLN A 24 16.94 14.26 -25.65
N ALA A 25 17.80 13.24 -25.78
CA ALA A 25 17.37 11.89 -26.14
C ALA A 25 16.48 11.26 -25.05
N LEU A 26 16.77 11.51 -23.77
CA LEU A 26 15.92 11.08 -22.65
C LEU A 26 14.56 11.77 -22.66
N TYR A 27 14.52 13.11 -22.80
CA TYR A 27 13.26 13.86 -22.90
C TYR A 27 12.45 13.47 -24.14
N THR A 28 13.11 13.22 -25.26
CA THR A 28 12.47 12.74 -26.50
C THR A 28 11.85 11.35 -26.28
N ARG A 29 12.57 10.41 -25.66
CA ARG A 29 12.04 9.07 -25.32
C ARG A 29 10.83 9.16 -24.39
N ALA A 30 10.91 10.02 -23.36
CA ALA A 30 9.80 10.27 -22.44
C ALA A 30 8.58 10.88 -23.16
N ALA A 31 8.80 11.87 -24.03
CA ALA A 31 7.74 12.54 -24.80
C ALA A 31 7.03 11.59 -25.79
N PHE A 32 7.74 10.60 -26.34
CA PHE A 32 7.17 9.56 -27.20
C PHE A 32 6.64 8.33 -26.43
N GLY A 33 6.60 8.36 -25.09
CA GLY A 33 6.15 7.24 -24.27
C GLY A 33 6.98 5.96 -24.48
N GLN A 34 8.22 6.09 -24.95
CA GLN A 34 9.08 4.95 -25.19
C GLN A 34 9.55 4.40 -23.85
N THR A 35 8.98 3.27 -23.44
CA THR A 35 9.43 2.54 -22.25
C THR A 35 10.84 2.00 -22.49
N THR A 36 11.74 2.24 -21.56
CA THR A 36 13.04 1.58 -21.56
C THR A 36 12.84 0.12 -21.19
N LYS A 37 12.91 -0.79 -22.17
CA LYS A 37 12.94 -2.23 -21.90
C LYS A 37 14.36 -2.61 -21.45
N GLY A 38 14.54 -2.82 -20.16
CA GLY A 38 15.75 -3.46 -19.62
C GLY A 38 15.73 -4.97 -19.88
N ALA A 39 16.86 -5.64 -19.64
CA ALA A 39 16.96 -7.10 -19.73
C ALA A 39 16.04 -7.86 -18.73
N GLY A 40 15.42 -7.15 -17.79
CA GLY A 40 14.63 -7.73 -16.71
C GLY A 40 15.51 -8.53 -15.74
N TYR A 41 14.87 -9.41 -14.97
CA TYR A 41 15.56 -10.25 -13.98
C TYR A 41 15.76 -11.70 -14.45
N GLY A 42 15.46 -12.00 -15.73
CA GLY A 42 15.45 -13.35 -16.28
C GLY A 42 14.10 -14.06 -16.14
N PRO A 43 14.01 -15.34 -16.55
CA PRO A 43 12.78 -16.13 -16.45
C PRO A 43 12.42 -16.42 -14.99
N LEU A 44 11.14 -16.65 -14.72
CA LEU A 44 10.66 -17.14 -13.43
C LEU A 44 10.99 -18.63 -13.29
N LEU A 45 11.46 -19.02 -12.10
CA LEU A 45 11.71 -20.41 -11.75
C LEU A 45 10.53 -20.93 -10.91
N PRO A 46 9.97 -22.11 -11.23
CA PRO A 46 8.91 -22.72 -10.45
C PRO A 46 9.28 -22.84 -8.97
N ASP A 47 8.42 -22.34 -8.10
CA ASP A 47 8.53 -22.50 -6.66
C ASP A 47 8.14 -23.92 -6.25
N PRO A 48 9.00 -24.69 -5.54
CA PRO A 48 8.66 -26.03 -5.07
C PRO A 48 7.39 -26.09 -4.20
N ASP A 49 7.11 -25.00 -3.46
CA ASP A 49 5.92 -24.89 -2.61
C ASP A 49 4.71 -24.29 -3.34
N GLY A 50 4.87 -23.93 -4.63
CA GLY A 50 3.81 -23.41 -5.50
C GLY A 50 3.23 -22.07 -5.05
N ARG A 51 3.99 -21.22 -4.33
CA ARG A 51 3.51 -19.94 -3.81
C ARG A 51 3.84 -18.78 -4.72
N LEU A 52 5.12 -18.64 -5.09
CA LEU A 52 5.58 -17.52 -5.88
C LEU A 52 6.83 -17.88 -6.71
N ASP A 53 6.63 -18.06 -8.00
CA ASP A 53 7.74 -18.25 -8.94
C ASP A 53 8.56 -16.95 -9.03
N LEU A 54 9.88 -17.07 -8.86
CA LEU A 54 10.80 -15.93 -8.81
C LEU A 54 11.99 -16.12 -9.75
N PRO A 55 12.62 -15.03 -10.24
CA PRO A 55 13.85 -15.14 -11.00
C PRO A 55 15.01 -15.70 -10.16
N ALA A 56 16.04 -16.22 -10.83
CA ALA A 56 17.23 -16.74 -10.18
C ALA A 56 17.86 -15.71 -9.22
N GLY A 57 18.13 -16.14 -7.98
CA GLY A 57 18.74 -15.30 -6.94
C GLY A 57 17.75 -14.51 -6.07
N PHE A 58 16.47 -14.44 -6.44
CA PHE A 58 15.41 -13.84 -5.63
C PHE A 58 14.90 -14.83 -4.58
N ARG A 59 14.39 -14.30 -3.46
CA ARG A 59 13.83 -15.07 -2.34
C ARG A 59 12.67 -14.29 -1.71
N TYR A 60 11.65 -15.00 -1.25
CA TYR A 60 10.54 -14.44 -0.49
C TYR A 60 10.50 -14.99 0.95
N THR A 61 9.65 -14.40 1.77
CA THR A 61 9.33 -14.90 3.11
C THR A 61 7.84 -14.74 3.32
N VAL A 62 7.17 -15.81 3.75
CA VAL A 62 5.76 -15.77 4.17
C VAL A 62 5.75 -15.54 5.68
N PHE A 63 5.01 -14.53 6.13
CA PHE A 63 5.01 -14.15 7.54
C PHE A 63 3.63 -13.77 8.09
N SER A 64 2.57 -13.76 7.29
CA SER A 64 1.19 -13.55 7.73
C SER A 64 0.24 -14.21 6.73
N VAL A 65 -0.40 -15.31 7.13
CA VAL A 65 -1.30 -16.11 6.29
C VAL A 65 -2.72 -15.99 6.84
N ALA A 66 -3.71 -15.81 5.96
CA ALA A 66 -5.11 -15.74 6.35
C ALA A 66 -5.51 -16.96 7.22
N GLY A 67 -6.16 -16.70 8.35
CA GLY A 67 -6.56 -17.71 9.32
C GLY A 67 -5.53 -18.02 10.41
N ASP A 68 -4.25 -17.67 10.24
CA ASP A 68 -3.25 -17.77 11.32
C ASP A 68 -3.61 -16.82 12.46
N LEU A 69 -3.14 -17.11 13.67
CA LEU A 69 -3.38 -16.26 14.83
C LEU A 69 -2.45 -15.04 14.80
N MET A 70 -3.02 -13.84 14.81
CA MET A 70 -2.30 -12.59 15.00
C MET A 70 -1.87 -12.40 16.46
N SER A 71 -1.00 -11.43 16.69
CA SER A 71 -0.45 -11.11 18.01
C SER A 71 -1.50 -10.55 18.99
N ASP A 72 -2.61 -10.03 18.47
CA ASP A 72 -3.77 -9.59 19.27
C ASP A 72 -4.76 -10.72 19.61
N GLY A 73 -4.47 -11.95 19.19
CA GLY A 73 -5.29 -13.14 19.45
C GLY A 73 -6.46 -13.34 18.48
N ASN A 74 -6.59 -12.52 17.43
CA ASN A 74 -7.59 -12.72 16.38
C ASN A 74 -6.98 -13.39 15.15
N PRO A 75 -7.77 -14.10 14.33
CA PRO A 75 -7.28 -14.65 13.07
C PRO A 75 -6.94 -13.54 12.07
N VAL A 76 -5.89 -13.74 11.28
CA VAL A 76 -5.56 -12.91 10.12
C VAL A 76 -6.76 -12.90 9.17
N PRO A 77 -7.39 -11.75 8.89
CA PRO A 77 -8.51 -11.68 7.94
C PRO A 77 -8.03 -11.98 6.52
N ALA A 78 -8.90 -12.54 5.67
CA ALA A 78 -8.53 -12.87 4.29
C ALA A 78 -8.50 -11.63 3.37
N ALA A 79 -8.46 -11.86 2.06
CA ALA A 79 -8.54 -10.82 1.02
C ALA A 79 -7.56 -9.66 1.24
N HIS A 80 -6.27 -9.99 1.46
CA HIS A 80 -5.21 -8.99 1.57
C HIS A 80 -5.12 -8.16 0.30
N ASP A 81 -5.11 -6.83 0.43
CA ASP A 81 -5.06 -5.92 -0.71
C ASP A 81 -4.08 -4.76 -0.46
N GLY A 82 -4.39 -3.55 -0.94
CA GLY A 82 -3.61 -2.34 -0.86
C GLY A 82 -2.83 -2.22 0.45
N THR A 83 -1.52 -2.11 0.32
CA THR A 83 -0.60 -2.11 1.46
C THR A 83 0.48 -1.06 1.25
N ALA A 84 0.73 -0.25 2.27
CA ALA A 84 1.89 0.62 2.32
C ALA A 84 2.94 0.12 3.33
N ALA A 85 4.21 0.36 3.01
CA ALA A 85 5.34 0.10 3.88
C ALA A 85 5.94 1.41 4.39
N PHE A 86 6.17 1.48 5.69
CA PHE A 86 6.72 2.64 6.38
C PHE A 86 7.95 2.25 7.18
N ALA A 87 8.90 3.17 7.31
CA ALA A 87 10.04 2.99 8.20
C ALA A 87 9.56 3.03 9.66
N GLY A 88 9.88 1.98 10.42
CA GLY A 88 9.64 1.90 11.85
C GLY A 88 10.92 2.07 12.67
N PRO A 89 10.81 2.20 14.00
CA PRO A 89 11.96 2.26 14.90
C PRO A 89 12.86 1.02 14.78
N GLY A 90 14.16 1.18 15.06
CA GLY A 90 15.11 0.06 15.08
C GLY A 90 15.29 -0.66 13.74
N GLY A 91 15.03 0.01 12.62
CA GLY A 91 15.12 -0.58 11.27
C GLY A 91 13.99 -1.57 10.95
N THR A 92 12.88 -1.49 11.69
CA THR A 92 11.67 -2.24 11.35
C THR A 92 10.94 -1.63 10.16
N THR A 93 10.09 -2.44 9.52
CA THR A 93 9.13 -2.01 8.52
C THR A 93 7.73 -2.18 9.10
N ILE A 94 6.94 -1.11 9.10
CA ILE A 94 5.53 -1.14 9.46
C ILE A 94 4.73 -1.27 8.16
N LEU A 95 3.89 -2.29 8.06
CA LEU A 95 2.94 -2.46 6.96
C LEU A 95 1.55 -2.12 7.48
N VAL A 96 0.79 -1.32 6.74
CA VAL A 96 -0.66 -1.17 6.94
C VAL A 96 -1.33 -1.79 5.72
N ARG A 97 -2.10 -2.86 5.94
CA ARG A 97 -2.63 -3.74 4.91
C ARG A 97 -4.15 -3.72 4.93
N ASN A 98 -4.75 -3.48 3.78
CA ASN A 98 -6.19 -3.58 3.57
C ASN A 98 -6.68 -5.03 3.56
N HIS A 99 -7.96 -5.17 3.90
CA HIS A 99 -8.72 -6.40 3.74
C HIS A 99 -9.99 -6.12 2.93
N GLU A 100 -10.00 -6.55 1.66
CA GLU A 100 -11.08 -6.35 0.68
C GLU A 100 -12.25 -7.31 0.96
N ILE A 101 -12.84 -7.16 2.15
CA ILE A 101 -13.88 -8.05 2.66
C ILE A 101 -15.22 -7.31 2.63
N GLY A 102 -16.21 -7.93 1.99
CA GLY A 102 -17.59 -7.47 1.99
C GLY A 102 -18.36 -7.78 3.29
N PRO A 103 -19.61 -7.32 3.41
CA PRO A 103 -20.44 -7.53 4.61
C PRO A 103 -20.81 -9.01 4.83
N VAL A 104 -20.71 -9.85 3.80
CA VAL A 104 -20.98 -11.28 3.85
C VAL A 104 -19.68 -12.05 3.62
N GLY A 105 -19.35 -12.99 4.50
CA GLY A 105 -18.16 -13.84 4.34
C GLY A 105 -17.79 -14.59 5.62
N LEU A 106 -16.69 -15.36 5.55
CA LEU A 106 -16.22 -16.16 6.67
C LEU A 106 -15.24 -15.40 7.58
N THR A 107 -14.45 -14.46 7.06
CA THR A 107 -13.41 -13.74 7.83
C THR A 107 -13.76 -12.27 8.02
N ARG A 108 -13.35 -11.64 9.11
CA ARG A 108 -13.53 -10.19 9.33
C ARG A 108 -12.31 -9.61 10.03
N VAL A 109 -12.10 -8.30 9.90
CA VAL A 109 -11.26 -7.59 10.86
C VAL A 109 -12.02 -7.51 12.19
N VAL A 110 -11.43 -8.08 13.24
CA VAL A 110 -12.04 -8.14 14.58
C VAL A 110 -11.57 -6.95 15.40
N ALA A 111 -12.52 -6.19 15.93
CA ALA A 111 -12.27 -5.05 16.82
C ALA A 111 -13.44 -4.87 17.79
N PRO A 112 -13.27 -4.13 18.90
CA PRO A 112 -14.37 -3.75 19.77
C PRO A 112 -15.49 -3.06 19.00
N ARG A 113 -16.75 -3.28 19.40
CA ARG A 113 -17.91 -2.69 18.73
C ARG A 113 -17.84 -1.17 18.60
N SER A 114 -17.23 -0.49 19.57
CA SER A 114 -17.03 0.97 19.56
C SER A 114 -16.02 1.47 18.52
N LYS A 115 -15.30 0.57 17.85
CA LYS A 115 -14.29 0.87 16.82
C LYS A 115 -14.73 0.46 15.42
N LEU A 116 -15.97 -0.02 15.27
CA LEU A 116 -16.52 -0.38 13.96
C LEU A 116 -17.20 0.85 13.35
N TYR A 117 -16.86 1.16 12.10
CA TYR A 117 -17.57 2.20 11.33
C TYR A 117 -19.03 1.78 11.11
N ASP A 118 -19.21 0.62 10.48
CA ASP A 118 -20.48 -0.09 10.36
C ASP A 118 -20.36 -1.45 11.09
N PRO A 119 -21.23 -1.76 12.07
CA PRO A 119 -21.25 -3.06 12.73
C PRO A 119 -21.53 -4.25 11.79
N LEU A 120 -22.19 -4.03 10.66
CA LEU A 120 -22.49 -5.04 9.64
C LEU A 120 -21.31 -5.30 8.70
N ALA A 121 -20.42 -4.34 8.53
CA ALA A 121 -19.27 -4.49 7.66
C ALA A 121 -18.11 -5.23 8.34
N ARG A 122 -17.26 -5.85 7.52
CA ARG A 122 -16.29 -6.87 7.94
C ARG A 122 -14.87 -6.62 7.44
N GLY A 123 -14.68 -5.63 6.57
CA GLY A 123 -13.38 -5.16 6.11
C GLY A 123 -12.67 -4.28 7.13
N GLY A 124 -11.59 -3.65 6.67
CA GLY A 124 -10.71 -2.79 7.45
C GLY A 124 -9.24 -3.01 7.11
N THR A 125 -8.38 -2.75 8.08
CA THR A 125 -6.93 -2.92 7.95
C THR A 125 -6.34 -3.69 9.12
N THR A 126 -5.20 -4.32 8.86
CA THR A 126 -4.28 -4.78 9.90
C THR A 126 -2.94 -4.06 9.76
N THR A 127 -2.25 -3.91 10.88
CA THR A 127 -0.90 -3.37 10.94
C THR A 127 0.06 -4.46 11.34
N LEU A 128 1.15 -4.61 10.58
CA LEU A 128 2.20 -5.60 10.81
C LEU A 128 3.52 -4.88 11.04
N VAL A 129 4.29 -5.31 12.03
CA VAL A 129 5.64 -4.82 12.30
C VAL A 129 6.62 -5.94 11.94
N VAL A 130 7.47 -5.69 10.96
CA VAL A 130 8.44 -6.64 10.42
C VAL A 130 9.85 -6.19 10.77
N SER A 131 10.68 -7.12 11.25
CA SER A 131 12.08 -6.85 11.55
C SER A 131 12.92 -6.59 10.29
N ALA A 132 14.09 -5.97 10.45
CA ALA A 132 15.10 -5.85 9.39
C ALA A 132 15.49 -7.21 8.77
N GLY A 133 15.37 -8.29 9.55
CA GLY A 133 15.59 -9.67 9.10
C GLY A 133 14.41 -10.32 8.39
N ARG A 134 13.38 -9.56 7.99
CA ARG A 134 12.15 -10.04 7.30
C ARG A 134 11.33 -11.05 8.10
N ARG A 135 11.34 -10.95 9.43
CA ARG A 135 10.50 -11.74 10.34
C ARG A 135 9.39 -10.87 10.93
N LEU A 136 8.16 -11.39 10.96
CA LEU A 136 7.05 -10.75 11.67
C LEU A 136 7.38 -10.66 13.17
N ILE A 137 7.27 -9.47 13.74
CA ILE A 137 7.43 -9.20 15.17
C ILE A 137 6.07 -9.20 15.84
N LYS A 138 5.10 -8.47 15.25
CA LYS A 138 3.72 -8.44 15.71
C LYS A 138 2.78 -7.97 14.61
N ASP A 139 1.51 -8.31 14.75
CA ASP A 139 0.41 -7.89 13.89
C ASP A 139 -0.90 -7.75 14.69
N TYR A 140 -1.75 -6.84 14.26
CA TYR A 140 -3.01 -6.51 14.94
C TYR A 140 -3.98 -5.77 14.02
N ALA A 141 -5.27 -5.79 14.35
CA ALA A 141 -6.28 -4.95 13.68
C ALA A 141 -6.02 -3.44 13.90
N SER A 142 -6.14 -2.62 12.86
CA SER A 142 -5.90 -1.18 12.92
C SER A 142 -7.07 -0.30 12.45
N LEU A 143 -7.94 -0.80 11.59
CA LEU A 143 -9.22 -0.19 11.19
C LEU A 143 -10.24 -1.31 11.00
N ALA A 144 -11.50 -1.11 11.38
CA ALA A 144 -12.51 -2.16 11.26
C ALA A 144 -13.92 -1.60 11.00
N GLY A 145 -14.79 -2.46 10.48
CA GLY A 145 -16.18 -2.08 10.19
C GLY A 145 -16.32 -1.25 8.92
N THR A 146 -15.31 -1.24 8.06
CA THR A 146 -15.39 -0.70 6.69
C THR A 146 -15.61 -1.84 5.71
N VAL A 147 -15.85 -1.55 4.44
CA VAL A 147 -16.24 -2.54 3.43
C VAL A 147 -15.33 -2.47 2.19
N TYR A 148 -14.96 -3.63 1.65
CA TYR A 148 -14.18 -3.74 0.40
C TYR A 148 -13.00 -2.76 0.34
N ASN A 149 -12.18 -2.74 1.40
CA ASN A 149 -10.96 -1.94 1.42
C ASN A 149 -10.01 -2.48 0.35
N CYS A 150 -9.94 -1.80 -0.79
CA CYS A 150 -9.19 -2.25 -1.97
C CYS A 150 -7.80 -1.60 -1.98
N GLY A 151 -7.72 -0.37 -2.48
CA GLY A 151 -6.48 0.41 -2.58
C GLY A 151 -6.29 1.47 -1.50
N GLY A 152 -5.36 2.39 -1.77
CA GLY A 152 -5.08 3.49 -0.86
C GLY A 152 -3.83 4.30 -1.20
N GLY A 153 -3.41 5.14 -0.26
CA GLY A 153 -2.22 5.98 -0.40
C GLY A 153 -1.47 6.20 0.92
N ALA A 154 -0.13 6.07 0.87
CA ALA A 154 0.72 6.47 1.98
C ALA A 154 0.83 8.00 2.05
N THR A 155 0.57 8.58 3.22
CA THR A 155 0.69 10.02 3.42
C THR A 155 2.13 10.42 3.78
N PRO A 156 2.57 11.66 3.45
CA PRO A 156 3.88 12.15 3.85
C PRO A 156 4.10 12.28 5.36
N TRP A 157 3.03 12.33 6.16
CA TRP A 157 3.09 12.49 7.62
C TRP A 157 2.98 11.15 8.39
N GLY A 158 2.99 10.02 7.68
CA GLY A 158 3.07 8.70 8.33
C GLY A 158 1.70 8.11 8.67
N SER A 159 0.80 8.05 7.70
CA SER A 159 -0.45 7.31 7.77
C SER A 159 -0.75 6.62 6.45
N TRP A 160 -1.65 5.64 6.50
CA TRP A 160 -2.23 4.99 5.34
C TRP A 160 -3.67 5.47 5.16
N ILE A 161 -4.02 5.89 3.94
CA ILE A 161 -5.40 6.14 3.55
C ILE A 161 -5.94 4.86 2.92
N SER A 162 -6.87 4.18 3.59
CA SER A 162 -7.58 3.00 3.09
C SER A 162 -8.86 3.44 2.39
N CYS A 163 -9.15 2.88 1.20
CA CYS A 163 -10.31 3.28 0.40
C CYS A 163 -11.32 2.14 0.28
N GLU A 164 -12.60 2.41 0.56
CA GLU A 164 -13.69 1.49 0.23
C GLU A 164 -14.00 1.54 -1.27
N GLU A 165 -14.09 0.38 -1.93
CA GLU A 165 -14.51 0.29 -3.33
C GLU A 165 -16.03 0.44 -3.49
N ASP A 166 -16.80 -0.04 -2.52
CA ASP A 166 -18.26 -0.03 -2.52
C ASP A 166 -18.81 1.29 -1.96
N THR A 167 -19.90 1.76 -2.58
CA THR A 167 -20.58 3.02 -2.23
C THR A 167 -22.00 2.79 -1.74
N SER A 168 -22.30 1.57 -1.27
CA SER A 168 -23.64 1.20 -0.81
C SER A 168 -24.10 2.07 0.35
N THR A 169 -25.41 2.33 0.40
CA THR A 169 -26.07 2.99 1.53
C THR A 169 -27.21 2.11 2.05
N PRO A 170 -27.78 2.43 3.23
CA PRO A 170 -28.94 1.69 3.74
C PRO A 170 -30.16 1.71 2.80
N ASP A 171 -30.24 2.69 1.89
CA ASP A 171 -31.30 2.79 0.88
C ASP A 171 -31.05 1.86 -0.32
N THR A 172 -29.79 1.53 -0.61
CA THR A 172 -29.41 0.73 -1.79
C THR A 172 -29.07 -0.72 -1.46
N SER A 173 -28.73 -1.03 -0.20
CA SER A 173 -28.34 -2.37 0.22
C SER A 173 -28.72 -2.65 1.67
N PRO A 174 -29.42 -3.76 1.98
CA PRO A 174 -29.74 -4.16 3.35
C PRO A 174 -28.54 -4.73 4.12
N LEU A 175 -27.36 -4.84 3.46
CA LEU A 175 -26.16 -5.42 4.04
C LEU A 175 -25.28 -4.40 4.78
N VAL A 176 -25.69 -3.12 4.76
CA VAL A 176 -25.01 -2.00 5.42
C VAL A 176 -26.03 -1.20 6.24
N SER A 177 -25.57 -0.55 7.32
CA SER A 177 -26.37 0.26 8.23
C SER A 177 -26.01 1.75 8.20
N VAL A 178 -24.90 2.11 7.55
CA VAL A 178 -24.49 3.50 7.25
C VAL A 178 -24.04 3.61 5.78
N PRO A 179 -23.94 4.82 5.21
CA PRO A 179 -23.36 5.02 3.88
C PRO A 179 -21.90 4.57 3.82
N HIS A 180 -21.46 4.02 2.69
CA HIS A 180 -20.07 3.64 2.39
C HIS A 180 -19.51 4.41 1.19
N GLY A 181 -18.24 4.18 0.89
CA GLY A 181 -17.50 4.83 -0.20
C GLY A 181 -16.52 5.89 0.30
N TYR A 182 -16.10 5.77 1.56
CA TYR A 182 -15.21 6.72 2.21
C TYR A 182 -13.75 6.24 2.21
N ASN A 183 -12.87 7.18 2.51
CA ASN A 183 -11.46 6.93 2.72
C ASN A 183 -11.15 7.17 4.20
N PHE A 184 -10.45 6.22 4.82
CA PHE A 184 -10.17 6.24 6.25
C PHE A 184 -8.68 6.34 6.51
N GLU A 185 -8.29 7.19 7.45
CA GLU A 185 -6.89 7.40 7.79
C GLU A 185 -6.44 6.50 8.95
N VAL A 186 -5.34 5.76 8.73
CA VAL A 186 -4.73 4.85 9.71
C VAL A 186 -3.29 5.30 9.98
N PRO A 187 -3.03 6.02 11.10
CA PRO A 187 -1.69 6.43 11.49
C PRO A 187 -0.78 5.23 11.78
N ILE A 188 0.48 5.29 11.35
CA ILE A 188 1.45 4.19 11.62
C ILE A 188 1.84 4.09 13.10
N SER A 189 1.55 5.13 13.88
CA SER A 189 1.71 5.16 15.33
C SER A 189 0.59 4.42 16.07
N ALA A 190 -0.50 4.04 15.39
CA ALA A 190 -1.60 3.31 16.00
C ALA A 190 -1.14 1.92 16.45
N THR A 191 -1.44 1.57 17.70
CA THR A 191 -1.12 0.27 18.31
C THR A 191 -2.37 -0.59 18.58
N ALA A 192 -3.52 -0.12 18.13
CA ALA A 192 -4.84 -0.74 18.29
C ALA A 192 -5.80 -0.15 17.23
N PRO A 193 -7.01 -0.71 17.04
CA PRO A 193 -8.00 -0.14 16.12
C PRO A 193 -8.28 1.34 16.39
N VAL A 194 -8.16 2.16 15.35
CA VAL A 194 -8.45 3.59 15.41
C VAL A 194 -9.95 3.86 15.32
N ASP A 195 -10.36 5.08 15.67
CA ASP A 195 -11.72 5.50 15.34
C ASP A 195 -11.82 5.73 13.81
N PRO A 196 -12.83 5.17 13.15
CA PRO A 196 -13.01 5.35 11.72
C PRO A 196 -13.56 6.75 11.45
N VAL A 197 -12.68 7.64 11.00
CA VAL A 197 -12.96 9.03 10.65
C VAL A 197 -12.57 9.33 9.22
#